data_AF-A0A9E1LDN5-F1
#
_entry.id   AF-A0A9E1LDN5-F1
#
_cell.length_a   1.000
_cell.length_b   1.000
_cell.length_c   1.000
_cell.angle_alpha   90.00
_cell.angle_beta   90.00
_cell.angle_gamma   90.00
#
_symmetry.space_group_name_H-M   'P 1'
#
loop_
_entity.id
_entity.type
_entity.pdbx_description
1 polymer ?
#
loop_
_entity_poly.entity_id
_entity_poly.type
_entity_poly.pdbx_seq_one_letter_code
_entity_poly.pdbx_strand_id
1 'polypeptide(L)'
;MDYIRDYSLVFIFFVLPIIFVIQPLFLKKINDFENQMDLSSLKRKKRLLYRQIKELEMEFDIGNINQKDLETSRKELKVEVSEVITKINANKI
;
A
#
# COMPACT_ATOMS: atom_id res chain seq x y z
N MET A 1 0.82 28.69 50.69
CA MET A 1 0.78 28.22 49.28
C MET A 1 1.81 27.10 49.09
N ASP A 2 1.95 26.21 50.09
CA ASP A 2 3.06 25.26 50.16
C ASP A 2 2.57 23.83 49.91
N TYR A 3 1.38 23.48 50.41
CA TYR A 3 0.74 22.19 50.16
C TYR A 3 0.59 21.85 48.66
N ILE A 4 0.23 22.84 47.83
CA ILE A 4 0.08 22.64 46.38
C ILE A 4 1.44 22.30 45.74
N ARG A 5 2.53 22.89 46.24
CA ARG A 5 3.89 22.60 45.75
C ARG A 5 4.35 21.22 46.21
N ASP A 6 4.11 20.87 47.47
CA ASP A 6 4.57 19.61 48.06
C ASP A 6 3.85 18.39 47.46
N TYR A 7 2.54 18.49 47.22
CA TYR A 7 1.77 17.38 46.64
C TYR A 7 1.81 17.32 45.10
N SER A 8 2.27 18.38 44.43
CA SER A 8 2.34 18.42 42.95
C SER A 8 3.27 17.35 42.38
N LEU A 9 4.42 17.10 43.03
CA LEU A 9 5.37 16.08 42.58
C LEU A 9 4.77 14.69 42.68
N VAL A 10 4.14 14.38 43.82
CA VAL A 10 3.47 13.09 44.05
C VAL A 10 2.37 12.87 43.01
N PHE A 11 1.59 13.91 42.73
CA PHE A 11 0.54 13.87 41.70
C PHE A 11 1.11 13.61 40.30
N ILE A 12 2.19 14.29 39.92
CA ILE A 12 2.85 14.10 38.62
C ILE A 12 3.38 12.67 38.47
N PHE A 13 4.07 12.13 39.49
CA PHE A 13 4.59 10.76 39.46
C PHE A 13 3.48 9.71 39.36
N PHE A 14 2.28 10.02 39.85
CA PHE A 14 1.13 9.13 39.78
C PHE A 14 0.43 9.20 38.40
N VAL A 15 0.31 10.40 37.82
CA VAL A 15 -0.40 10.62 36.55
C VAL A 15 0.46 10.31 35.32
N LEU A 16 1.78 10.54 35.37
CA LEU A 16 2.71 10.28 34.25
C LEU A 16 2.63 8.84 33.71
N PRO A 17 2.70 7.79 34.56
CA PRO A 17 2.60 6.41 34.11
C PRO A 17 1.25 6.09 33.46
N ILE A 18 0.17 6.68 33.98
CA ILE A 18 -1.19 6.48 33.45
C ILE A 18 -1.29 7.05 32.04
N ILE A 19 -0.77 8.25 31.81
CA ILE A 19 -0.72 8.86 30.48
C ILE A 19 0.12 7.99 29.54
N PHE A 20 1.27 7.47 29.99
CA PHE A 20 2.13 6.61 29.18
C PHE A 20 1.44 5.30 28.75
N VAL A 21 0.64 4.71 29.63
CA VAL A 21 -0.15 3.49 29.33
C VAL A 21 -1.30 3.78 28.35
N ILE A 22 -1.91 4.96 28.43
CA ILE A 22 -3.03 5.35 27.56
C ILE A 22 -2.54 5.92 26.21
N GLN A 23 -1.36 6.53 26.18
CA GLN A 23 -0.71 7.07 24.97
C GLN A 23 -0.77 6.12 23.76
N PRO A 24 -0.44 4.81 23.85
CA PRO A 24 -0.53 3.92 22.71
C PRO A 24 -1.95 3.68 22.19
N LEU A 25 -2.97 3.88 23.02
CA LEU A 25 -4.38 3.73 22.61
C LEU A 25 -4.80 4.84 21.64
N PHE A 26 -4.15 6.01 21.72
CA PHE A 26 -4.39 7.16 20.85
C PHE A 26 -3.42 7.24 19.66
N LEU A 27 -2.41 6.35 19.60
CA LEU A 27 -1.62 6.19 18.38
C LEU A 27 -2.55 5.59 17.32
N LYS A 28 -2.92 6.42 16.34
CA LYS A 28 -3.64 5.99 15.14
C LYS A 28 -2.93 4.75 14.60
N LYS A 29 -3.65 3.64 14.43
CA LYS A 29 -3.13 2.39 13.86
C LYS A 29 -2.28 2.77 12.66
N ILE A 30 -1.01 2.37 12.67
CA ILE A 30 -0.03 2.68 11.63
C ILE A 30 -0.42 1.87 10.37
N ASN A 31 -1.52 2.25 9.72
CA ASN A 31 -2.00 1.65 8.47
C ASN A 31 -1.18 2.15 7.27
N ASP A 32 -0.41 3.23 7.42
CA ASP A 32 0.40 3.79 6.34
C ASP A 32 1.49 2.84 5.86
N PHE A 33 2.00 1.94 6.72
CA PHE A 33 2.97 0.93 6.29
C PHE A 33 2.33 -0.19 5.47
N GLU A 34 1.10 -0.60 5.80
CA GLU A 34 0.37 -1.63 5.05
C GLU A 34 -0.02 -1.11 3.66
N ASN A 35 -0.53 0.13 3.59
CA ASN A 35 -0.88 0.78 2.32
C ASN A 35 0.35 1.07 1.44
N GLN A 36 1.48 1.48 2.01
CA GLN A 36 2.70 1.71 1.23
C GLN A 36 3.30 0.41 0.68
N MET A 37 3.28 -0.66 1.47
CA MET A 37 3.72 -1.99 1.01
C MET A 37 2.83 -2.47 -0.14
N ASP A 38 1.51 -2.32 -0.01
CA ASP A 38 0.56 -2.71 -1.06
C ASP A 38 0.75 -1.90 -2.36
N LEU A 39 0.93 -0.59 -2.26
CA LEU A 39 1.13 0.28 -3.42
C LEU A 39 2.45 -0.03 -4.16
N SER A 40 3.52 -0.40 -3.42
CA SER A 40 4.78 -0.85 -4.02
C SER A 40 4.63 -2.19 -4.76
N SER A 41 3.82 -3.10 -4.23
CA SER A 41 3.53 -4.41 -4.82
C SER A 41 2.73 -4.24 -6.12
N LEU A 42 1.71 -3.37 -6.11
CA LEU A 42 0.88 -3.04 -7.26
C LEU A 42 1.69 -2.39 -8.38
N LYS A 43 2.61 -1.47 -8.06
CA LYS A 43 3.54 -0.88 -9.04
C LYS A 43 4.42 -1.94 -9.71
N ARG A 44 4.90 -2.92 -8.95
CA ARG A 44 5.69 -4.04 -9.48
C ARG A 44 4.85 -4.92 -10.40
N LYS A 45 3.62 -5.25 -10.00
CA LYS A 45 2.67 -6.01 -10.82
C LYS A 45 2.38 -5.30 -12.15
N LYS A 46 2.11 -3.99 -12.12
CA LYS A 46 1.94 -3.16 -13.33
C LYS A 46 3.13 -3.26 -14.29
N ARG A 47 4.37 -3.19 -13.78
CA ARG A 47 5.58 -3.32 -14.61
C ARG A 47 5.70 -4.71 -15.26
N LEU A 48 5.38 -5.77 -14.53
CA LEU A 48 5.40 -7.14 -15.06
C LEU A 48 4.37 -7.32 -16.18
N LEU A 49 3.15 -6.81 -15.99
CA LEU A 49 2.11 -6.89 -17.02
C LEU A 49 2.50 -6.16 -18.31
N TYR A 50 3.11 -4.97 -18.22
CA TYR A 50 3.63 -4.31 -19.42
C TYR A 50 4.75 -5.08 -20.09
N ARG A 51 5.60 -5.77 -19.31
CA ARG A 51 6.63 -6.63 -19.88
C ARG A 51 6.02 -7.82 -20.62
N GLN A 52 4.99 -8.45 -20.04
CA GLN A 52 4.26 -9.54 -20.69
C GLN A 52 3.57 -9.10 -21.98
N ILE A 53 2.97 -7.90 -22.01
CA ILE A 53 2.40 -7.34 -23.25
C ILE A 53 3.50 -7.20 -24.33
N LYS A 54 4.69 -6.72 -23.94
CA LYS A 54 5.81 -6.61 -24.87
C LYS A 54 6.31 -7.98 -25.34
N GLU A 55 6.41 -8.95 -24.43
CA GLU A 55 6.81 -10.34 -24.76
C GLU A 55 5.82 -10.96 -25.74
N LEU A 56 4.52 -10.78 -25.53
CA LEU A 56 3.46 -11.23 -26.42
C LEU A 56 3.56 -10.58 -27.82
N GLU A 57 3.85 -9.27 -27.89
CA GLU A 57 4.09 -8.58 -29.17
C GLU A 57 5.34 -9.15 -29.88
N MET A 58 6.42 -9.44 -29.15
CA MET A 58 7.62 -10.05 -29.71
C MET A 58 7.39 -11.49 -30.19
N GLU A 59 6.58 -12.28 -29.49
CA GLU A 59 6.21 -13.64 -29.91
C GLU A 59 5.41 -13.63 -31.22
N PHE A 60 4.55 -12.62 -31.40
CA PHE A 60 3.84 -12.43 -32.66
C PHE A 60 4.78 -12.03 -33.79
N ASP A 61 5.71 -11.10 -33.54
CA ASP A 61 6.68 -10.65 -34.54
C ASP A 61 7.59 -11.79 -35.04
N ILE A 62 7.89 -12.78 -34.19
CA ILE A 62 8.69 -13.97 -34.52
C ILE A 62 7.81 -15.07 -35.18
N GLY A 63 6.49 -14.87 -35.24
CA GLY A 63 5.54 -15.82 -35.84
C GLY A 63 5.20 -17.02 -34.95
N ASN A 64 5.49 -16.92 -33.64
CA ASN A 64 5.20 -18.00 -32.68
C ASN A 64 3.72 -18.06 -32.28
N ILE A 65 3.01 -16.93 -32.36
CA ILE A 65 1.57 -16.83 -32.10
C ILE A 65 0.85 -16.20 -33.28
N ASN A 66 -0.42 -16.56 -33.48
CA ASN A 66 -1.24 -15.96 -34.53
C ASN A 66 -1.91 -14.65 -34.05
N GLN A 67 -2.48 -13.90 -34.99
CA GLN A 67 -3.10 -12.60 -34.67
C GLN A 67 -4.30 -12.71 -33.72
N LYS A 68 -5.09 -13.79 -33.83
CA LYS A 68 -6.26 -13.98 -32.96
C LYS A 68 -5.84 -14.24 -31.51
N ASP A 69 -4.77 -15.00 -31.31
CA ASP A 69 -4.20 -15.28 -30.01
C ASP A 69 -3.57 -14.03 -29.41
N LEU A 70 -2.83 -13.25 -30.21
CA LEU A 70 -2.32 -11.94 -29.82
C LEU A 70 -3.45 -11.01 -29.35
N GLU A 71 -4.52 -10.87 -30.13
CA GLU A 71 -5.65 -9.99 -29.79
C GLU A 71 -6.35 -10.42 -28.50
N THR A 72 -6.54 -11.73 -28.32
CA THR A 72 -7.18 -12.29 -27.13
C THR A 72 -6.33 -12.06 -25.88
N SER A 73 -5.06 -12.48 -25.90
CA SER A 73 -4.15 -12.34 -24.76
C SER A 73 -3.85 -10.86 -24.45
N ARG A 74 -3.74 -10.00 -25.47
CA ARG A 74 -3.55 -8.56 -25.27
C ARG A 74 -4.76 -7.91 -24.61
N LYS A 75 -5.98 -8.37 -24.93
CA LYS A 75 -7.20 -7.88 -24.29
C LYS A 75 -7.23 -8.27 -22.81
N GLU A 76 -6.93 -9.52 -22.49
CA GLU A 76 -6.86 -10.01 -21.11
C GLU A 76 -5.83 -9.25 -20.28
N LEU A 77 -4.60 -9.10 -20.79
CA LEU A 77 -3.54 -8.35 -20.12
C LEU A 77 -3.93 -6.87 -19.90
N LYS A 78 -4.64 -6.25 -20.84
CA LYS A 78 -5.14 -4.87 -20.68
C LYS A 78 -6.21 -4.76 -19.59
N VAL A 79 -7.09 -5.74 -19.46
CA VAL A 79 -8.08 -5.79 -18.36
C VAL A 79 -7.34 -5.88 -17.03
N GLU A 80 -6.35 -6.77 -16.91
CA GLU A 80 -5.58 -6.93 -15.68
C GLU A 80 -4.77 -5.66 -15.32
N VAL A 81 -4.21 -4.97 -16.31
CA VAL A 81 -3.56 -3.66 -16.11
C VAL A 81 -4.55 -2.62 -15.59
N SER A 82 -5.77 -2.59 -16.12
CA SER A 82 -6.82 -1.66 -15.70
C SER A 82 -7.21 -1.89 -14.23
N GLU A 83 -7.36 -3.16 -13.82
CA GLU A 83 -7.63 -3.51 -12.42
C GLU A 83 -6.50 -3.06 -11.49
N VAL A 84 -5.24 -3.29 -11.89
CA VAL A 84 -4.08 -2.86 -11.10
C VAL A 84 -4.01 -1.34 -10.99
N ILE A 85 -4.28 -0.60 -12.07
CA ILE A 85 -4.32 0.87 -12.04
C ILE A 85 -5.44 1.37 -11.13
N THR A 86 -6.61 0.72 -11.17
CA THR A 86 -7.75 1.07 -10.32
C THR A 86 -7.41 0.89 -8.84
N LYS A 87 -6.76 -0.22 -8.48
CA LYS A 87 -6.27 -0.47 -7.10
C LYS A 87 -5.20 0.54 -6.68
N ILE A 88 -4.27 0.90 -7.57
CA ILE A 88 -3.26 1.94 -7.29
C ILE A 88 -3.92 3.29 -7.02
N ASN A 89 -4.93 3.66 -7.81
CA ASN A 89 -5.63 4.94 -7.65
C ASN A 89 -6.49 4.96 -6.38
N ALA A 90 -7.11 3.84 -6.01
CA ALA A 90 -7.87 3.71 -4.77
C ALA A 90 -6.98 3.82 -3.52
N ASN A 91 -5.77 3.23 -3.54
CA ASN A 91 -4.78 3.29 -2.45
C ASN A 91 -4.01 4.63 -2.36
N LYS A 92 -4.25 5.57 -3.29
CA LYS A 92 -3.59 6.88 -3.31
C LYS A 92 -4.43 7.98 -2.63
N ILE A 93 -5.69 7.68 -2.29
CA ILE A 93 -6.64 8.52 -1.54
C ILE A 93 -6.50 8.19 -0.05
#